data_AF-A0A117IUF6-F1
#
_entry.id   AF-A0A117IUF6-F1
#
_cell.length_a   1.000
_cell.length_b   1.000
_cell.length_c   1.000
_cell.angle_alpha   90.00
_cell.angle_beta   90.00
_cell.angle_gamma   90.00
#
_symmetry.space_group_name_H-M   'P 1'
#
loop_
_entity.id
_entity.type
_entity.pdbx_description
1 polymer ?
#
loop_
_entity_poly.entity_id
_entity_poly.type
_entity_poly.pdbx_seq_one_letter_code
_entity_poly.pdbx_strand_id
1 'polypeptide(L)'
;MQGYFFWFLLASLSVFFAEVTVASYLYPYFTPWGIISLLPLYGLHTLVLAGIVYHFGKPRFETLYLAGILFGLYEAYITKVVWNPEWDSVLKIGGVGIFEVLVVVLFWHPFMSFIIPLGVAELLTSGRRILPGIVLRHPYLTATLLGIVESSNAPSPLHSFLSTFSSSAFLILLVHIWLGRFKGGRYDMEGLLPTSKELKPLFLALLAYYIIFGSLLRREALPGLSAQAPIWLLYAATFFLLYRALKKSREHGEVGLTECRLELRRPCRLAGVFVISATIFTSIKTLALPELGVALIMALWAFASVVAVVSLVKSARWALTQ
;
A
#
# COMPACT_ATOMS: atom_id res chain seq x y z
N MET A 1 -9.83 -7.28 21.91
CA MET A 1 -9.23 -8.41 21.14
C MET A 1 -9.60 -8.35 19.65
N GLN A 2 -10.88 -8.22 19.29
CA GLN A 2 -11.31 -8.14 17.87
C GLN A 2 -10.62 -7.01 17.08
N GLY A 3 -10.62 -5.77 17.62
CA GLY A 3 -9.96 -4.63 16.99
C GLY A 3 -8.48 -4.85 16.75
N TYR A 4 -7.72 -5.27 17.77
CA TYR A 4 -6.29 -5.55 17.62
C TYR A 4 -5.97 -6.66 16.60
N PHE A 5 -6.76 -7.73 16.55
CA PHE A 5 -6.59 -8.76 15.52
C PHE A 5 -6.85 -8.17 14.12
N PHE A 6 -7.88 -7.34 14.00
CA PHE A 6 -8.19 -6.65 12.75
C PHE A 6 -7.06 -5.70 12.33
N TRP A 7 -6.46 -4.97 13.27
CA TRP A 7 -5.31 -4.10 13.01
C TRP A 7 -4.12 -4.89 12.49
N PHE A 8 -3.86 -6.06 13.06
CA PHE A 8 -2.82 -6.98 12.58
C PHE A 8 -3.10 -7.53 11.18
N LEU A 9 -4.35 -7.91 10.91
CA LEU A 9 -4.80 -8.32 9.58
C LEU A 9 -4.60 -7.19 8.56
N LEU A 10 -5.00 -5.97 8.91
CA LEU A 10 -4.88 -4.80 8.04
C LEU A 10 -3.41 -4.44 7.76
N ALA A 11 -2.55 -4.49 8.78
CA ALA A 11 -1.11 -4.32 8.62
C ALA A 11 -0.52 -5.40 7.70
N SER A 12 -0.95 -6.66 7.86
CA SER A 12 -0.50 -7.77 7.01
C SER A 12 -0.95 -7.58 5.57
N LEU A 13 -2.21 -7.20 5.32
CA LEU A 13 -2.68 -6.87 3.96
C LEU A 13 -1.84 -5.74 3.34
N SER A 14 -1.55 -4.69 4.10
CA SER A 14 -0.74 -3.55 3.66
C SER A 14 0.66 -3.98 3.22
N VAL A 15 1.36 -4.76 4.04
CA VAL A 15 2.70 -5.29 3.70
C VAL A 15 2.63 -6.26 2.51
N PHE A 16 1.65 -7.17 2.46
CA PHE A 16 1.54 -8.12 1.35
C PHE A 16 1.45 -7.42 0.00
N PHE A 17 0.50 -6.49 -0.12
CA PHE A 17 0.29 -5.82 -1.39
C PHE A 17 1.45 -4.90 -1.74
N ALA A 18 2.10 -4.24 -0.77
CA ALA A 18 3.23 -3.37 -1.04
C ALA A 18 4.52 -4.12 -1.39
N GLU A 19 4.82 -5.21 -0.69
CA GLU A 19 6.14 -5.84 -0.74
C GLU A 19 6.15 -7.15 -1.55
N VAL A 20 5.20 -8.04 -1.26
CA VAL A 20 5.17 -9.38 -1.85
C VAL A 20 4.77 -9.31 -3.32
N THR A 21 3.83 -8.43 -3.70
CA THR A 21 3.35 -8.38 -5.09
C THR A 21 4.33 -7.78 -6.10
N VAL A 22 5.45 -7.22 -5.64
CA VAL A 22 6.56 -6.74 -6.49
C VAL A 22 7.89 -7.38 -6.12
N ALA A 23 7.87 -8.39 -5.25
CA ALA A 23 9.05 -9.07 -4.72
C ALA A 23 10.14 -8.11 -4.18
N SER A 24 9.76 -6.95 -3.64
CA SER A 24 10.71 -6.06 -2.95
C SER A 24 11.09 -6.60 -1.56
N TYR A 25 10.19 -7.38 -0.93
CA TYR A 25 10.54 -8.19 0.23
C TYR A 25 9.75 -9.51 0.24
N LEU A 26 10.46 -10.63 0.05
CA LEU A 26 9.85 -11.93 -0.21
C LEU A 26 9.14 -12.57 0.99
N TYR A 27 9.64 -12.36 2.21
CA TYR A 27 9.19 -13.11 3.40
C TYR A 27 8.88 -12.20 4.59
N PRO A 28 7.93 -11.26 4.46
CA PRO A 28 7.68 -10.25 5.50
C PRO A 28 7.16 -10.84 6.82
N TYR A 29 6.54 -12.02 6.80
CA TYR A 29 5.97 -12.64 8.01
C TYR A 29 6.89 -13.65 8.68
N PHE A 30 8.00 -13.99 8.04
CA PHE A 30 8.86 -15.12 8.43
C PHE A 30 10.30 -14.70 8.70
N THR A 31 10.55 -13.40 8.79
CA THR A 31 11.88 -12.83 9.05
C THR A 31 11.81 -11.82 10.19
N PRO A 32 12.86 -11.68 11.02
CA PRO A 32 12.88 -10.69 12.08
C PRO A 32 12.67 -9.26 11.57
N TRP A 33 13.29 -8.90 10.44
CA TRP A 33 13.14 -7.58 9.83
C TRP A 33 11.71 -7.33 9.33
N GLY A 34 11.10 -8.32 8.69
CA GLY A 34 9.71 -8.21 8.26
C GLY A 34 8.75 -7.99 9.43
N ILE A 35 8.94 -8.69 10.54
CA ILE A 35 8.08 -8.59 11.73
C ILE A 35 8.34 -7.32 12.54
N ILE A 36 9.60 -6.95 12.73
CA ILE A 36 10.01 -5.86 13.63
C ILE A 36 9.99 -4.51 12.92
N SER A 37 10.26 -4.46 11.62
CA SER A 37 10.43 -3.22 10.85
C SER A 37 9.29 -3.00 9.84
N LEU A 38 9.05 -3.94 8.92
CA LEU A 38 8.07 -3.73 7.85
C LEU A 38 6.63 -3.75 8.39
N LEU A 39 6.26 -4.79 9.13
CA LEU A 39 4.89 -4.93 9.60
C LEU A 39 4.40 -3.77 10.46
N PRO A 40 5.19 -3.23 11.42
CA PRO A 40 4.77 -2.07 12.18
C PRO A 40 4.87 -0.78 11.35
N LEU A 41 5.84 -0.64 10.44
CA LEU A 41 5.91 0.52 9.53
C LEU A 41 4.61 0.67 8.74
N TYR A 42 4.22 -0.39 8.03
CA TYR A 42 3.02 -0.39 7.20
C TYR A 42 1.73 -0.36 8.04
N GLY A 43 1.71 -1.09 9.15
CA GLY A 43 0.58 -1.13 10.08
C GLY A 43 0.29 0.24 10.71
N LEU A 44 1.30 0.91 11.24
CA LEU A 44 1.16 2.22 11.89
C LEU A 44 0.69 3.29 10.89
N HIS A 45 1.29 3.34 9.69
CA HIS A 45 0.83 4.25 8.64
C HIS A 45 -0.63 3.98 8.29
N THR A 46 -0.99 2.71 8.02
CA THR A 46 -2.35 2.36 7.63
C THR A 46 -3.35 2.72 8.71
N LEU A 47 -3.09 2.36 9.97
CA LEU A 47 -4.02 2.58 11.09
C LEU A 47 -4.21 4.06 11.39
N VAL A 48 -3.13 4.85 11.41
CA VAL A 48 -3.20 6.29 11.66
C VAL A 48 -3.95 6.99 10.52
N LEU A 49 -3.56 6.75 9.27
CA LEU A 49 -4.11 7.45 8.12
C LEU A 49 -5.55 7.01 7.83
N ALA A 50 -5.88 5.73 7.93
CA ALA A 50 -7.25 5.25 7.80
C ALA A 50 -8.11 5.78 8.95
N GLY A 51 -7.62 5.72 10.20
CA GLY A 51 -8.34 6.29 11.33
C GLY A 51 -8.65 7.79 11.13
N ILE A 52 -7.68 8.57 10.63
CA ILE A 52 -7.90 9.98 10.27
C ILE A 52 -9.00 10.12 9.20
N VAL A 53 -8.90 9.36 8.10
CA VAL A 53 -9.86 9.47 7.00
C VAL A 53 -11.28 9.12 7.44
N TYR A 54 -11.46 8.06 8.22
CA TYR A 54 -12.77 7.61 8.67
C TYR A 54 -13.36 8.49 9.78
N HIS A 55 -12.55 9.05 10.68
CA HIS A 55 -13.06 9.91 11.76
C HIS A 55 -13.34 11.35 11.30
N PHE A 56 -12.51 11.88 10.40
CA PHE A 56 -12.56 13.30 10.01
C PHE A 56 -13.14 13.53 8.61
N GLY A 57 -13.48 12.46 7.87
CA GLY A 57 -14.04 12.54 6.53
C GLY A 57 -14.83 11.29 6.16
N LYS A 58 -14.88 11.00 4.86
CA LYS A 58 -15.42 9.76 4.32
C LYS A 58 -14.36 9.07 3.47
N PRO A 59 -14.31 7.73 3.45
CA PRO A 59 -13.30 6.96 2.74
C PRO A 59 -13.60 6.91 1.24
N ARG A 60 -13.31 8.01 0.55
CA ARG A 60 -13.46 8.18 -0.89
C ARG A 60 -12.10 8.04 -1.57
N PHE A 61 -12.11 7.88 -2.89
CA PHE A 61 -10.87 7.77 -3.65
C PHE A 61 -9.92 8.95 -3.35
N GLU A 62 -10.43 10.18 -3.33
CA GLU A 62 -9.62 11.39 -3.18
C GLU A 62 -9.00 11.50 -1.78
N THR A 63 -9.77 11.22 -0.72
CA THR A 63 -9.28 11.27 0.66
C THR A 63 -8.29 10.14 0.93
N LEU A 64 -8.56 8.93 0.43
CA LEU A 64 -7.68 7.78 0.60
C LEU A 64 -6.40 7.91 -0.23
N TYR A 65 -6.49 8.43 -1.45
CA TYR A 65 -5.33 8.63 -2.30
C TYR A 65 -4.38 9.68 -1.71
N LEU A 66 -4.90 10.83 -1.26
CA LEU A 66 -4.08 11.86 -0.61
C LEU A 66 -3.48 11.37 0.71
N ALA A 67 -4.23 10.62 1.52
CA ALA A 67 -3.67 9.96 2.70
C ALA A 67 -2.60 8.92 2.33
N GLY A 68 -2.82 8.16 1.26
CA GLY A 68 -1.85 7.23 0.70
C GLY A 68 -0.57 7.89 0.19
N ILE A 69 -0.61 9.14 -0.28
CA ILE A 69 0.61 9.90 -0.60
C ILE A 69 1.41 10.18 0.67
N LEU A 70 0.74 10.56 1.77
CA LEU A 70 1.42 10.74 3.06
C LEU A 70 2.05 9.44 3.57
N PHE A 71 1.41 8.31 3.28
CA PHE A 71 2.02 6.99 3.47
C PHE A 71 3.30 6.91 2.65
N GLY A 72 3.23 7.02 1.33
CA GLY A 72 4.40 6.85 0.45
C GLY A 72 5.55 7.81 0.75
N LEU A 73 5.28 9.00 1.30
CA LEU A 73 6.32 9.96 1.67
C LEU A 73 7.25 9.49 2.79
N TYR A 74 6.93 8.40 3.51
CA TYR A 74 7.90 7.78 4.42
C TYR A 74 9.20 7.41 3.68
N GLU A 75 9.12 7.13 2.38
CA GLU A 75 10.26 6.74 1.54
C GLU A 75 11.35 7.81 1.48
N ALA A 76 11.00 9.07 1.76
CA ALA A 76 11.99 10.12 1.95
C ALA A 76 12.80 9.90 3.23
N TYR A 77 12.15 9.69 4.36
CA TYR A 77 12.85 9.76 5.64
C TYR A 77 13.23 8.41 6.22
N ILE A 78 12.58 7.31 5.86
CA ILE A 78 12.87 5.99 6.43
C ILE A 78 13.82 5.21 5.51
N THR A 79 13.45 4.96 4.26
CA THR A 79 14.24 4.15 3.30
C THR A 79 15.20 5.00 2.44
N LYS A 80 14.91 6.29 2.30
CA LYS A 80 15.67 7.29 1.51
C LYS A 80 15.66 7.02 0.00
N VAL A 81 14.69 6.26 -0.51
CA VAL A 81 14.62 5.86 -1.92
C VAL A 81 14.48 7.05 -2.86
N VAL A 82 13.73 8.08 -2.48
CA VAL A 82 13.57 9.28 -3.33
C VAL A 82 14.82 10.17 -3.39
N TRP A 83 15.78 9.97 -2.48
CA TRP A 83 17.04 10.73 -2.44
C TRP A 83 18.17 9.96 -3.11
N ASN A 84 18.35 8.71 -2.67
CA ASN A 84 19.44 7.86 -3.06
C ASN A 84 18.94 6.39 -3.10
N PRO A 85 18.24 6.00 -4.17
CA PRO A 85 17.82 4.63 -4.35
C PRO A 85 19.04 3.69 -4.44
N GLU A 86 18.82 2.39 -4.26
CA GLU A 86 19.87 1.38 -4.45
C GLU A 86 20.16 1.10 -5.94
N TRP A 87 19.32 1.64 -6.83
CA TRP A 87 19.48 1.67 -8.28
C TRP A 87 19.83 3.07 -8.77
N ASP A 88 20.27 3.18 -10.02
CA ASP A 88 20.54 4.48 -10.64
C ASP A 88 19.23 5.23 -10.91
N SER A 89 19.10 6.42 -10.34
CA SER A 89 17.96 7.30 -10.60
C SER A 89 18.12 7.97 -11.97
N VAL A 90 17.13 7.80 -12.83
CA VAL A 90 17.14 8.30 -14.22
C VAL A 90 17.11 9.83 -14.27
N LEU A 91 16.36 10.47 -13.37
CA LEU A 91 16.17 11.91 -13.37
C LEU A 91 16.00 12.44 -11.94
N LYS A 92 16.89 13.33 -11.53
CA LYS A 92 16.79 14.08 -10.27
C LYS A 92 16.54 15.56 -10.52
N ILE A 93 15.56 16.14 -9.82
CA ILE A 93 15.33 17.60 -9.78
C ILE A 93 15.41 18.04 -8.33
N GLY A 94 16.26 19.04 -8.04
CA GLY A 94 16.48 19.50 -6.66
C GLY A 94 17.03 18.41 -5.73
N GLY A 95 17.72 17.39 -6.28
CA GLY A 95 18.21 16.23 -5.52
C GLY A 95 17.19 15.11 -5.31
N VAL A 96 15.96 15.25 -5.83
CA VAL A 96 14.87 14.27 -5.69
C VAL A 96 14.69 13.47 -6.97
N GLY A 97 14.69 12.15 -6.86
CA GLY A 97 14.35 11.23 -7.94
C GLY A 97 12.88 11.38 -8.36
N ILE A 98 12.65 11.86 -9.59
CA ILE A 98 11.30 12.19 -10.08
C ILE A 98 10.49 10.92 -10.30
N PHE A 99 11.09 9.88 -10.87
CA PHE A 99 10.39 8.61 -11.10
C PHE A 99 10.14 7.88 -9.79
N GLU A 100 11.05 7.97 -8.82
CA GLU A 100 10.85 7.42 -7.49
C GLU A 100 9.66 8.10 -6.79
N VAL A 101 9.51 9.42 -6.93
CA VAL A 101 8.31 10.13 -6.43
C VAL A 101 7.05 9.70 -7.19
N LEU A 102 7.07 9.70 -8.52
CA LEU A 102 5.89 9.35 -9.33
C LEU A 102 5.42 7.91 -9.07
N VAL A 103 6.36 6.97 -9.03
CA VAL A 103 6.06 5.54 -8.93
C VAL A 103 5.89 5.13 -7.48
N VAL A 104 6.82 5.43 -6.59
CA VAL A 104 6.79 4.89 -5.23
C VAL A 104 5.86 5.71 -4.33
N VAL A 105 5.98 7.05 -4.37
CA VAL A 105 5.22 7.95 -3.49
C VAL A 105 3.80 8.22 -4.00
N LEU A 106 3.62 8.43 -5.31
CA LEU A 106 2.35 8.85 -5.89
C LEU A 106 1.52 7.71 -6.49
N PHE A 107 2.08 6.50 -6.64
CA PHE A 107 1.35 5.35 -7.15
C PHE A 107 1.43 4.13 -6.23
N TRP A 108 2.61 3.55 -6.06
CA TRP A 108 2.79 2.24 -5.44
C TRP A 108 2.22 2.23 -4.02
N HIS A 109 2.69 3.10 -3.14
CA HIS A 109 2.18 3.14 -1.77
C HIS A 109 0.70 3.57 -1.68
N PRO A 110 0.26 4.68 -2.31
CA PRO A 110 -1.14 5.06 -2.25
C PRO A 110 -2.11 3.95 -2.66
N PHE A 111 -1.78 3.17 -3.70
CA PHE A 111 -2.64 2.11 -4.18
C PHE A 111 -2.38 0.77 -3.48
N MET A 112 -1.14 0.28 -3.52
CA MET A 112 -0.77 -1.07 -3.09
C MET A 112 -0.64 -1.17 -1.58
N SER A 113 -0.09 -0.16 -0.89
CA SER A 113 0.07 -0.24 0.57
C SER A 113 -1.13 0.31 1.34
N PHE A 114 -2.00 1.09 0.71
CA PHE A 114 -3.10 1.78 1.41
C PHE A 114 -4.50 1.48 0.85
N ILE A 115 -4.84 1.93 -0.36
CA ILE A 115 -6.21 1.80 -0.91
C ILE A 115 -6.64 0.35 -1.08
N ILE A 116 -5.81 -0.49 -1.71
CA ILE A 116 -6.16 -1.89 -1.97
C ILE A 116 -6.31 -2.68 -0.66
N PRO A 117 -5.37 -2.62 0.30
CA PRO A 117 -5.52 -3.24 1.62
C PRO A 117 -6.79 -2.82 2.35
N LEU A 118 -7.09 -1.51 2.41
CA LEU A 118 -8.32 -1.01 3.03
C LEU A 118 -9.56 -1.48 2.30
N GLY A 119 -9.52 -1.48 0.97
CA GLY A 119 -10.63 -1.95 0.15
C GLY A 119 -10.89 -3.45 0.30
N VAL A 120 -9.85 -4.29 0.42
CA VAL A 120 -9.99 -5.72 0.74
C VAL A 120 -10.54 -5.90 2.16
N ALA A 121 -10.08 -5.09 3.12
CA ALA A 121 -10.58 -5.11 4.49
C ALA A 121 -12.06 -4.70 4.58
N GLU A 122 -12.52 -3.76 3.75
CA GLU A 122 -13.94 -3.42 3.59
C GLU A 122 -14.76 -4.61 3.07
N LEU A 123 -14.26 -5.40 2.10
CA LEU A 123 -14.95 -6.62 1.65
C LEU A 123 -15.11 -7.69 2.74
N LEU A 124 -14.26 -7.63 3.78
CA LEU A 124 -14.28 -8.50 4.95
C LEU A 124 -15.14 -7.96 6.12
N THR A 125 -15.65 -6.72 5.99
CA THR A 125 -16.36 -5.99 7.04
C THR A 125 -17.66 -5.38 6.51
N SER A 126 -17.66 -4.09 6.16
CA SER A 126 -18.84 -3.28 5.87
C SER A 126 -19.26 -3.30 4.41
N GLY A 127 -18.34 -3.66 3.52
CA GLY A 127 -18.57 -3.73 2.08
C GLY A 127 -18.68 -2.35 1.43
N ARG A 128 -18.06 -1.29 1.98
CA ARG A 128 -18.01 -0.02 1.25
C ARG A 128 -17.19 -0.19 -0.02
N ARG A 129 -17.67 0.38 -1.13
CA ARG A 129 -17.02 0.27 -2.44
C ARG A 129 -15.84 1.23 -2.56
N ILE A 130 -14.74 0.89 -1.89
CA ILE A 130 -13.48 1.63 -1.91
C ILE A 130 -12.55 1.16 -3.02
N LEU A 131 -12.55 -0.15 -3.32
CA LEU A 131 -11.65 -0.72 -4.32
C LEU A 131 -11.89 -0.11 -5.71
N PRO A 132 -10.82 0.13 -6.48
CA PRO A 132 -10.95 0.53 -7.88
C PRO A 132 -11.85 -0.43 -8.65
N GLY A 133 -12.73 0.10 -9.50
CA GLY A 133 -13.74 -0.71 -10.20
C GLY A 133 -13.14 -1.85 -11.02
N ILE A 134 -11.95 -1.66 -11.60
CA ILE A 134 -11.24 -2.69 -12.36
C ILE A 134 -10.85 -3.90 -11.50
N VAL A 135 -10.42 -3.66 -10.25
CA VAL A 135 -10.02 -4.71 -9.30
C VAL A 135 -11.24 -5.57 -8.92
N LEU A 136 -12.39 -4.93 -8.70
CA LEU A 136 -13.64 -5.62 -8.37
C LEU A 136 -14.23 -6.39 -9.56
N ARG A 137 -14.18 -5.80 -10.76
CA ARG A 137 -14.74 -6.38 -11.99
C ARG A 137 -13.90 -7.52 -12.55
N HIS A 138 -12.57 -7.41 -12.46
CA HIS A 138 -11.63 -8.37 -13.04
C HIS A 138 -10.62 -8.86 -11.99
N PRO A 139 -11.08 -9.57 -10.94
CA PRO A 139 -10.24 -9.98 -9.82
C PRO A 139 -9.16 -11.00 -10.24
N TYR A 140 -9.48 -11.93 -11.16
CA TYR A 140 -8.53 -12.92 -11.66
C TYR A 140 -7.47 -12.30 -12.57
N LEU A 141 -7.86 -11.32 -13.41
CA LEU A 141 -6.90 -10.54 -14.19
C LEU A 141 -5.98 -9.75 -13.26
N THR A 142 -6.53 -9.12 -12.23
CA THR A 142 -5.74 -8.39 -11.22
C THR A 142 -4.75 -9.34 -10.54
N ALA A 143 -5.18 -10.52 -10.08
CA ALA A 143 -4.28 -11.50 -9.47
C ALA A 143 -3.17 -11.98 -10.43
N THR A 144 -3.50 -12.16 -11.71
CA THR A 144 -2.53 -12.51 -12.76
C THR A 144 -1.50 -11.39 -12.94
N LEU A 145 -1.96 -10.15 -13.10
CA LEU A 145 -1.09 -8.98 -13.27
C LEU A 145 -0.17 -8.79 -12.05
N LEU A 146 -0.67 -8.98 -10.83
CA LEU A 146 0.18 -8.93 -9.63
C LEU A 146 1.23 -10.04 -9.63
N GLY A 147 0.91 -11.25 -10.11
CA GLY A 147 1.90 -12.32 -10.24
C GLY A 147 2.97 -11.98 -11.28
N ILE A 148 2.57 -11.38 -12.40
CA ILE A 148 3.51 -10.88 -13.41
C ILE A 148 4.42 -9.80 -12.80
N VAL A 149 3.87 -8.84 -12.05
CA VAL A 149 4.67 -7.80 -11.39
C VAL A 149 5.63 -8.40 -10.34
N GLU A 150 5.20 -9.39 -9.56
CA GLU A 150 6.06 -10.08 -8.58
C GLU A 150 7.29 -10.69 -9.26
N SER A 151 7.07 -11.30 -10.44
CA SER A 151 8.15 -11.95 -11.19
C SER A 151 9.26 -10.99 -11.62
N SER A 152 9.02 -9.68 -11.61
CA SER A 152 10.02 -8.69 -12.03
C SER A 152 11.27 -8.72 -11.16
N ASN A 153 11.11 -8.74 -9.83
CA ASN A 153 12.22 -8.75 -8.87
C ASN A 153 12.50 -10.12 -8.26
N ALA A 154 11.63 -11.12 -8.43
CA ALA A 154 11.84 -12.44 -7.84
C ALA A 154 13.14 -13.10 -8.37
N PRO A 155 14.06 -13.58 -7.52
CA PRO A 155 15.38 -14.03 -7.96
C PRO A 155 15.35 -15.39 -8.68
N SER A 156 14.40 -16.25 -8.34
CA SER A 156 14.24 -17.57 -8.98
C SER A 156 12.79 -18.06 -8.87
N PRO A 157 12.37 -19.04 -9.70
CA PRO A 157 11.03 -19.59 -9.64
C PRO A 157 10.69 -20.21 -8.28
N LEU A 158 11.68 -20.84 -7.63
CA LEU A 158 11.50 -21.40 -6.28
C LEU A 158 11.24 -20.30 -5.25
N HIS A 159 11.99 -19.19 -5.31
CA HIS A 159 11.78 -18.06 -4.41
C HIS A 159 10.42 -17.38 -4.64
N SER A 160 10.03 -17.17 -5.90
CA SER A 160 8.70 -16.64 -6.26
C SER A 160 7.59 -17.55 -5.73
N PHE A 161 7.67 -18.86 -5.98
CA PHE A 161 6.70 -19.83 -5.47
C PHE A 161 6.60 -19.80 -3.94
N LEU A 162 7.73 -19.96 -3.25
CA LEU A 162 7.74 -20.02 -1.79
C LEU A 162 7.26 -18.71 -1.16
N SER A 163 7.66 -17.56 -1.69
CA SER A 163 7.25 -16.23 -1.21
C SER A 163 5.75 -16.03 -1.36
N THR A 164 5.24 -16.20 -2.58
CA THR A 164 3.83 -15.96 -2.90
C THR A 164 2.92 -16.97 -2.21
N PHE A 165 3.30 -18.24 -2.16
CA PHE A 165 2.53 -19.29 -1.48
C PHE A 165 2.47 -19.07 0.02
N SER A 166 3.62 -18.93 0.69
CA SER A 166 3.67 -18.80 2.16
C SER A 166 2.97 -17.53 2.65
N SER A 167 3.16 -16.41 1.95
CA SER A 167 2.53 -15.13 2.28
C SER A 167 1.02 -15.16 2.03
N SER A 168 0.56 -15.78 0.94
CA SER A 168 -0.87 -15.93 0.68
C SER A 168 -1.54 -16.88 1.68
N ALA A 169 -0.88 -18.00 2.02
CA ALA A 169 -1.38 -18.95 3.00
C ALA A 169 -1.52 -18.29 4.40
N PHE A 170 -0.54 -17.47 4.79
CA PHE A 170 -0.60 -16.69 6.02
C PHE A 170 -1.81 -15.75 6.04
N LEU A 171 -2.02 -14.95 4.98
CA LEU A 171 -3.18 -14.08 4.89
C LEU A 171 -4.51 -14.83 4.87
N ILE A 172 -4.59 -15.94 4.12
CA ILE A 172 -5.80 -16.77 4.09
C ILE A 172 -6.11 -17.32 5.48
N LEU A 173 -5.11 -17.72 6.26
CA LEU A 173 -5.28 -18.14 7.64
C LEU A 173 -5.84 -17.00 8.51
N LEU A 174 -5.28 -15.78 8.40
CA LEU A 174 -5.80 -14.63 9.15
C LEU A 174 -7.25 -14.30 8.75
N VAL A 175 -7.58 -14.34 7.46
CA VAL A 175 -8.94 -14.13 6.95
C VAL A 175 -9.88 -15.24 7.43
N HIS A 176 -9.43 -16.49 7.45
CA HIS A 176 -10.20 -17.61 7.97
C HIS A 176 -10.54 -17.41 9.45
N ILE A 177 -9.55 -17.04 10.26
CA ILE A 177 -9.75 -16.73 11.69
C ILE A 177 -10.69 -15.53 11.84
N TRP A 178 -10.50 -14.47 11.06
CA TRP A 178 -11.37 -13.28 11.08
C TRP A 178 -12.84 -13.62 10.82
N LEU A 179 -13.11 -14.35 9.74
CA LEU A 179 -14.46 -14.69 9.33
C LEU A 179 -15.10 -15.73 10.26
N GLY A 180 -14.36 -16.74 10.68
CA GLY A 180 -14.85 -17.84 11.52
C GLY A 180 -14.95 -17.48 13.00
N ARG A 181 -13.83 -17.13 13.63
CA ARG A 181 -13.72 -16.90 15.08
C ARG A 181 -14.35 -15.58 15.49
N PHE A 182 -14.09 -14.53 14.72
CA PHE A 182 -14.50 -13.16 15.05
C PHE A 182 -15.78 -12.73 14.35
N LYS A 183 -16.37 -13.53 13.44
CA LYS A 183 -17.58 -13.18 12.69
C LYS A 183 -17.45 -11.86 11.93
N GLY A 184 -16.29 -11.64 11.31
CA GLY A 184 -15.86 -10.37 10.72
C GLY A 184 -16.89 -9.61 9.87
N GLY A 185 -17.71 -10.31 9.09
CA GLY A 185 -18.74 -9.67 8.25
C GLY A 185 -19.91 -9.00 9.00
N ARG A 186 -19.90 -9.00 10.33
CA ARG A 186 -20.87 -8.29 11.18
C ARG A 186 -20.41 -6.90 11.63
N TYR A 187 -19.15 -6.55 11.39
CA TYR A 187 -18.55 -5.34 11.90
C TYR A 187 -18.48 -4.25 10.84
N ASP A 188 -18.62 -3.01 11.29
CA ASP A 188 -18.29 -1.85 10.48
C ASP A 188 -16.80 -1.50 10.62
N MET A 189 -16.16 -1.14 9.51
CA MET A 189 -14.74 -0.77 9.42
C MET A 189 -14.43 0.41 10.33
N GLU A 190 -15.33 1.40 10.40
CA GLU A 190 -15.18 2.58 11.26
C GLU A 190 -15.10 2.18 12.74
N GLY A 191 -15.93 1.22 13.15
CA GLY A 191 -15.94 0.69 14.52
C GLY A 191 -14.78 -0.23 14.87
N LEU A 192 -13.97 -0.65 13.89
CA LEU A 192 -12.78 -1.48 14.09
C LEU A 192 -11.48 -0.69 14.03
N LEU A 193 -11.47 0.47 13.37
CA LEU A 193 -10.31 1.35 13.29
C LEU A 193 -10.01 2.02 14.65
N PRO A 194 -8.78 2.53 14.85
CA PRO A 194 -8.43 3.17 16.11
C PRO A 194 -9.31 4.37 16.42
N THR A 195 -9.83 4.41 17.64
CA THR A 195 -10.57 5.57 18.15
C THR A 195 -9.68 6.80 18.25
N SER A 196 -10.25 8.00 18.38
CA SER A 196 -9.48 9.24 18.62
C SER A 196 -8.50 9.16 19.79
N LYS A 197 -8.81 8.34 20.81
CA LYS A 197 -7.93 8.13 21.97
C LYS A 197 -6.74 7.21 21.63
N GLU A 198 -6.96 6.18 20.81
CA GLU A 198 -5.95 5.22 20.37
C GLU A 198 -5.09 5.76 19.22
N LEU A 199 -5.60 6.73 18.44
CA LEU A 199 -4.83 7.40 17.40
C LEU A 199 -3.60 8.12 17.94
N LYS A 200 -3.70 8.73 19.14
CA LYS A 200 -2.58 9.46 19.74
C LYS A 200 -1.36 8.56 20.00
N PRO A 201 -1.44 7.43 20.73
CA PRO A 201 -0.30 6.55 20.92
C PRO A 201 0.20 5.93 19.61
N LEU A 202 -0.69 5.59 18.66
CA LEU A 202 -0.26 5.08 17.35
C LEU A 202 0.52 6.12 16.54
N PHE A 203 0.08 7.39 16.57
CA PHE A 203 0.80 8.49 15.94
C PHE A 203 2.15 8.74 16.60
N LEU A 204 2.24 8.69 17.93
CA LEU A 204 3.52 8.81 18.64
C LEU A 204 4.46 7.65 18.32
N ALA A 205 3.95 6.42 18.21
CA ALA A 205 4.72 5.26 17.79
C ALA A 205 5.23 5.42 16.35
N LEU A 206 4.38 5.92 15.45
CA LEU A 206 4.77 6.23 14.07
C LEU A 206 5.87 7.29 14.02
N LEU A 207 5.75 8.37 14.79
CA LEU A 207 6.77 9.41 14.88
C LEU A 207 8.10 8.86 15.42
N ALA A 208 8.05 8.02 16.47
CA ALA A 208 9.22 7.34 16.98
C ALA A 208 9.88 6.48 15.90
N TYR A 209 9.09 5.81 15.06
CA TYR A 209 9.56 5.05 13.91
C TYR A 209 10.31 5.93 12.90
N TYR A 210 9.77 7.09 12.55
CA TYR A 210 10.43 8.07 11.69
C TYR A 210 11.75 8.55 12.29
N ILE A 211 11.82 8.78 13.61
CA ILE A 211 13.05 9.23 14.27
C ILE A 211 14.09 8.11 14.29
N ILE A 212 13.70 6.91 14.73
CA ILE A 212 14.60 5.75 14.88
C ILE A 212 15.13 5.33 13.51
N PHE A 213 14.27 4.96 12.57
CA PHE A 213 14.73 4.53 11.26
C PHE A 213 15.24 5.70 10.41
N GLY A 214 14.73 6.91 10.64
CA GLY A 214 15.26 8.10 10.00
C GLY A 214 16.73 8.35 10.30
N SER A 215 17.11 8.20 11.57
CA SER A 215 18.48 8.45 12.03
C SER A 215 19.42 7.25 11.90
N LEU A 216 18.91 6.02 12.01
CA LEU A 216 19.72 4.80 12.01
C LEU A 216 19.85 4.13 10.64
N LEU A 217 18.78 4.10 9.84
CA LEU A 217 18.77 3.38 8.57
C LEU A 217 19.28 4.28 7.43
N ARG A 218 20.37 3.88 6.76
CA ARG A 218 20.95 4.58 5.61
C ARG A 218 21.09 6.09 5.83
N ARG A 219 21.73 6.49 6.92
CA ARG A 219 21.91 7.90 7.28
C ARG A 219 22.68 8.67 6.20
N GLU A 220 23.64 8.01 5.57
CA GLU A 220 24.44 8.50 4.46
C GLU A 220 23.63 8.84 3.21
N ALA A 221 22.42 8.30 3.07
CA ALA A 221 21.52 8.57 1.96
C ALA A 221 20.68 9.85 2.15
N LEU A 222 20.78 10.52 3.30
CA LEU A 222 20.07 11.78 3.54
C LEU A 222 20.72 12.93 2.76
N PRO A 223 19.92 13.74 2.07
CA PRO A 223 20.46 14.85 1.30
C PRO A 223 20.75 16.06 2.21
N GLY A 224 21.49 17.04 1.66
CA GLY A 224 21.67 18.34 2.31
C GLY A 224 20.36 19.12 2.47
N LEU A 225 20.37 20.16 3.30
CA LEU A 225 19.16 20.92 3.69
C LEU A 225 18.37 21.49 2.51
N SER A 226 19.04 21.99 1.46
CA SER A 226 18.38 22.59 0.31
C SER A 226 17.55 21.58 -0.49
N ALA A 227 18.02 20.34 -0.58
CA ALA A 227 17.32 19.26 -1.25
C ALA A 227 16.14 18.72 -0.43
N GLN A 228 15.99 19.08 0.86
CA GLN A 228 14.81 18.73 1.66
C GLN A 228 13.57 19.52 1.24
N ALA A 229 13.75 20.73 0.71
CA ALA A 229 12.66 21.68 0.46
C ALA A 229 11.56 21.14 -0.49
N PRO A 230 11.86 20.46 -1.61
CA PRO A 230 10.82 19.86 -2.46
C PRO A 230 9.95 18.83 -1.73
N ILE A 231 10.53 17.99 -0.87
CA ILE A 231 9.75 17.01 -0.10
C ILE A 231 8.92 17.68 1.00
N TRP A 232 9.45 18.70 1.67
CA TRP A 232 8.65 19.49 2.63
C TRP A 232 7.47 20.18 1.95
N LEU A 233 7.67 20.74 0.76
CA LEU A 233 6.60 21.34 -0.03
C LEU A 233 5.55 20.29 -0.42
N LEU A 234 5.99 19.08 -0.81
CA LEU A 234 5.09 17.98 -1.13
C LEU A 234 4.28 17.52 0.09
N TYR A 235 4.89 17.40 1.27
CA TYR A 235 4.17 17.16 2.52
C TYR A 235 3.14 18.25 2.79
N ALA A 236 3.54 19.52 2.76
CA ALA A 236 2.66 20.65 3.04
C ALA A 236 1.47 20.71 2.07
N ALA A 237 1.74 20.53 0.77
CA ALA A 237 0.71 20.48 -0.26
C ALA A 237 -0.26 19.31 -0.05
N THR A 238 0.25 18.11 0.20
CA THR A 238 -0.61 16.93 0.44
C THR A 238 -1.42 17.06 1.73
N PHE A 239 -0.85 17.58 2.82
CA PHE A 239 -1.60 17.85 4.05
C PHE A 239 -2.73 18.86 3.81
N PHE A 240 -2.44 19.96 3.10
CA PHE A 240 -3.44 20.96 2.76
C PHE A 240 -4.57 20.38 1.89
N LEU A 241 -4.22 19.64 0.84
CA LEU A 241 -5.19 18.99 -0.03
C LEU A 241 -6.02 17.96 0.73
N LEU A 242 -5.39 17.13 1.57
CA LEU A 242 -6.09 16.14 2.39
C LEU A 242 -7.05 16.82 3.38
N TYR A 243 -6.63 17.89 4.04
CA TYR A 243 -7.49 18.65 4.94
C TYR A 243 -8.76 19.17 4.23
N ARG A 244 -8.60 19.81 3.06
CA ARG A 244 -9.74 20.29 2.27
C ARG A 244 -10.61 19.13 1.79
N ALA A 245 -9.99 18.04 1.35
CA ALA A 245 -10.66 16.84 0.90
C ALA A 245 -11.51 16.21 2.02
N LEU A 246 -10.97 16.08 3.23
CA LEU A 246 -11.69 15.54 4.38
C LEU A 246 -12.90 16.42 4.73
N LYS A 247 -12.72 17.75 4.79
CA LYS A 247 -13.81 18.69 5.05
C LYS A 247 -14.94 18.54 4.03
N LYS A 248 -14.60 18.58 2.74
CA LYS A 248 -15.57 18.44 1.63
C LYS A 248 -16.27 17.07 1.64
N SER A 249 -15.55 16.01 2.00
CA SER A 249 -16.09 14.64 1.99
C SER A 249 -17.22 14.43 3.00
N ARG A 250 -17.26 15.22 4.08
CA ARG A 250 -18.32 15.17 5.11
C ARG A 250 -19.65 15.71 4.61
N GLU A 251 -19.62 16.64 3.66
CA GLU A 251 -20.81 17.29 3.11
C GLU A 251 -21.45 16.46 1.98
N HIS A 252 -20.71 15.48 1.44
CA HIS A 252 -21.20 14.60 0.39
C HIS A 252 -21.88 13.35 0.98
N GLY A 253 -22.83 12.77 0.23
CA GLY A 253 -23.59 11.58 0.66
C GLY A 253 -22.73 10.35 0.99
N GLU A 254 -23.34 9.29 1.49
CA GLU A 254 -22.62 8.07 1.90
C GLU A 254 -21.87 7.40 0.73
N VAL A 255 -20.80 6.69 1.06
CA VAL A 255 -20.06 5.88 0.09
C VAL A 255 -20.92 4.67 -0.28
N GLY A 256 -21.10 4.43 -1.57
CA GLY A 256 -21.90 3.30 -2.06
C GLY A 256 -21.37 1.96 -1.53
N LEU A 257 -22.29 1.05 -1.24
CA LEU A 257 -21.96 -0.31 -0.83
C LEU A 257 -21.68 -1.19 -2.05
N THR A 258 -20.89 -2.23 -1.86
CA THR A 258 -20.76 -3.33 -2.80
C THR A 258 -21.54 -4.54 -2.29
N GLU A 259 -22.25 -5.21 -3.20
CA GLU A 259 -22.89 -6.50 -2.93
C GLU A 259 -21.87 -7.63 -2.76
N CYS A 260 -20.63 -7.39 -3.21
CA CYS A 260 -19.56 -8.36 -3.16
C CYS A 260 -19.00 -8.48 -1.74
N ARG A 261 -19.39 -9.54 -1.01
CA ARG A 261 -18.72 -9.95 0.22
C ARG A 261 -17.63 -10.99 -0.07
N LEU A 262 -16.52 -10.93 0.66
CA LEU A 262 -15.42 -11.88 0.47
C LEU A 262 -15.69 -13.18 1.22
N GLU A 263 -16.03 -14.25 0.50
CA GLU A 263 -16.04 -15.61 1.02
C GLU A 263 -14.66 -16.26 0.92
N LEU A 264 -14.29 -17.12 1.88
CA LEU A 264 -12.96 -17.73 1.96
C LEU A 264 -12.53 -18.48 0.67
N ARG A 265 -13.47 -19.05 -0.08
CA ARG A 265 -13.19 -19.74 -1.35
C ARG A 265 -12.60 -18.82 -2.42
N ARG A 266 -12.90 -17.52 -2.37
CA ARG A 266 -12.46 -16.56 -3.39
C ARG A 266 -10.99 -16.16 -3.20
N PRO A 267 -10.51 -15.75 -2.01
CA PRO A 267 -9.09 -15.53 -1.73
C PRO A 267 -8.22 -16.73 -2.08
N CYS A 268 -8.63 -17.97 -1.76
CA CYS A 268 -7.85 -19.16 -2.11
C CYS A 268 -7.66 -19.31 -3.63
N ARG A 269 -8.71 -19.07 -4.43
CA ARG A 269 -8.62 -19.12 -5.89
C ARG A 269 -7.73 -18.00 -6.45
N LEU A 270 -7.88 -16.79 -5.93
CA LEU A 270 -7.05 -15.64 -6.36
C LEU A 270 -5.58 -15.84 -5.98
N ALA A 271 -5.30 -16.38 -4.80
CA ALA A 271 -3.96 -16.75 -4.38
C ALA A 271 -3.36 -17.82 -5.30
N GLY A 272 -4.14 -18.83 -5.70
CA GLY A 272 -3.71 -19.83 -6.67
C GLY A 272 -3.30 -19.20 -8.02
N VAL A 273 -4.13 -18.30 -8.57
CA VAL A 273 -3.80 -17.58 -9.80
C VAL A 273 -2.56 -16.71 -9.65
N PHE A 274 -2.44 -15.99 -8.54
CA PHE A 274 -1.29 -15.16 -8.22
C PHE A 274 0.01 -15.98 -8.17
N VAL A 275 0.04 -17.07 -7.38
CA VAL A 275 1.20 -17.96 -7.23
C VAL A 275 1.61 -18.61 -8.55
N ILE A 276 0.63 -19.11 -9.31
CA ILE A 276 0.89 -19.76 -10.60
C ILE A 276 1.47 -18.74 -11.59
N SER A 277 0.85 -17.57 -11.72
CA SER A 277 1.32 -16.53 -12.63
C SER A 277 2.72 -16.05 -12.26
N ALA A 278 2.98 -15.81 -10.97
CA ALA A 278 4.28 -15.39 -10.45
C ALA A 278 5.38 -16.42 -10.79
N THR A 279 5.11 -17.70 -10.50
CA THR A 279 6.08 -18.79 -10.74
C THR A 279 6.34 -18.99 -12.23
N ILE A 280 5.30 -18.96 -13.08
CA ILE A 280 5.43 -19.12 -14.54
C ILE A 280 6.26 -17.97 -15.11
N PHE A 281 5.91 -16.72 -14.82
CA PHE A 281 6.62 -15.57 -15.39
C PHE A 281 8.04 -15.45 -14.85
N THR A 282 8.29 -15.83 -13.59
CA THR A 282 9.65 -15.93 -13.08
C THR A 282 10.44 -17.03 -13.80
N SER A 283 9.81 -18.16 -14.13
CA SER A 283 10.45 -19.22 -14.92
C SER A 283 10.79 -18.76 -16.33
N ILE A 284 9.87 -18.04 -16.99
CA ILE A 284 10.14 -17.45 -18.31
C ILE A 284 11.30 -16.46 -18.22
N LYS A 285 11.29 -15.57 -17.23
CA LYS A 285 12.37 -14.62 -16.99
C LYS A 285 13.71 -15.33 -16.79
N THR A 286 13.78 -16.32 -15.91
CA THR A 286 15.04 -17.00 -15.57
C THR A 286 15.56 -17.92 -16.67
N LEU A 287 14.68 -18.61 -17.40
CA LEU A 287 15.07 -19.69 -18.33
C LEU A 287 15.09 -19.26 -19.80
N ALA A 288 14.27 -18.29 -20.19
CA ALA A 288 14.05 -17.96 -21.60
C ALA A 288 14.33 -16.50 -21.94
N LEU A 289 13.97 -15.55 -21.07
CA LEU A 289 14.05 -14.12 -21.35
C LEU A 289 14.49 -13.31 -20.12
N PRO A 290 15.79 -13.26 -19.81
CA PRO A 290 16.32 -12.55 -18.64
C PRO A 290 15.90 -11.07 -18.57
N GLU A 291 15.80 -10.41 -19.71
CA GLU A 291 15.39 -8.99 -19.83
C GLU A 291 13.91 -8.75 -19.51
N LEU A 292 13.09 -9.80 -19.37
CA LEU A 292 11.68 -9.68 -19.06
C LEU A 292 11.45 -8.90 -17.75
N GLY A 293 12.31 -9.10 -16.74
CA GLY A 293 12.18 -8.39 -15.46
C GLY A 293 12.29 -6.87 -15.62
N VAL A 294 13.32 -6.42 -16.36
CA VAL A 294 13.54 -5.00 -16.64
C VAL A 294 12.39 -4.43 -17.47
N ALA A 295 11.96 -5.15 -18.51
CA ALA A 295 10.84 -4.72 -19.35
C ALA A 295 9.54 -4.54 -18.55
N LEU A 296 9.24 -5.46 -17.63
CA LEU A 296 8.07 -5.40 -16.75
C LEU A 296 8.14 -4.21 -15.79
N ILE A 297 9.30 -3.93 -15.18
CA ILE A 297 9.50 -2.77 -14.31
C ILE A 297 9.31 -1.48 -15.08
N MET A 298 9.93 -1.35 -16.26
CA MET A 298 9.80 -0.17 -17.09
C MET A 298 8.35 0.09 -17.53
N ALA A 299 7.63 -0.97 -17.93
CA ALA A 299 6.21 -0.89 -18.25
C ALA A 299 5.37 -0.47 -17.03
N LEU A 300 5.64 -1.04 -15.86
CA LEU A 300 5.00 -0.66 -14.60
C LEU A 300 5.27 0.80 -14.25
N TRP A 301 6.51 1.26 -14.37
CA TRP A 301 6.90 2.64 -14.04
C TRP A 301 6.24 3.65 -14.97
N ALA A 302 6.17 3.37 -16.27
CA ALA A 302 5.48 4.21 -17.24
C ALA A 302 3.97 4.29 -16.91
N PHE A 303 3.32 3.15 -16.69
CA PHE A 303 1.91 3.09 -16.30
C PHE A 303 1.65 3.82 -14.97
N ALA A 304 2.45 3.53 -13.95
CA ALA A 304 2.36 4.11 -12.62
C ALA A 304 2.48 5.64 -12.68
N SER A 305 3.42 6.17 -13.46
CA SER A 305 3.61 7.61 -13.64
C SER A 305 2.38 8.29 -14.22
N VAL A 306 1.74 7.69 -15.24
CA VAL A 306 0.50 8.22 -15.81
C VAL A 306 -0.63 8.19 -14.79
N VAL A 307 -0.81 7.07 -14.10
CA VAL A 307 -1.87 6.93 -13.09
C VAL A 307 -1.65 7.89 -11.91
N ALA A 308 -0.41 8.08 -11.47
CA ALA A 308 -0.03 9.02 -10.42
C ALA A 308 -0.46 10.45 -10.78
N VAL A 309 -0.07 10.94 -11.96
CA VAL A 309 -0.42 12.30 -12.40
C VAL A 309 -1.93 12.47 -12.51
N VAL A 310 -2.63 11.53 -13.15
CA VAL A 310 -4.10 11.59 -13.29
C VAL A 310 -4.80 11.58 -11.93
N SER A 311 -4.36 10.72 -11.01
CA SER A 311 -4.94 10.58 -9.68
C SER A 311 -4.70 11.81 -8.81
N LEU A 312 -3.50 12.39 -8.88
CA LEU A 312 -3.15 13.62 -8.18
C LEU A 312 -3.96 14.81 -8.71
N VAL A 313 -4.01 14.99 -10.04
CA VAL A 313 -4.80 16.08 -10.66
C VAL A 313 -6.28 15.94 -10.31
N LYS A 314 -6.84 14.73 -10.39
CA LYS A 314 -8.23 14.46 -10.01
C LYS A 314 -8.49 14.82 -8.55
N SER A 315 -7.65 14.33 -7.63
CA SER A 315 -7.82 14.54 -6.19
C SER A 315 -7.62 16.00 -5.81
N ALA A 316 -6.64 16.69 -6.41
CA ALA A 316 -6.39 18.10 -6.19
C ALA A 316 -7.54 18.96 -6.70
N ARG A 317 -8.04 18.71 -7.93
CA ARG A 317 -9.21 19.42 -8.47
C ARG A 317 -10.43 19.25 -7.56
N TRP A 318 -10.68 18.03 -7.09
CA TRP A 318 -11.80 17.77 -6.20
C TRP A 318 -11.67 18.51 -4.87
N ALA A 319 -10.48 18.50 -4.25
CA ALA A 319 -10.22 19.19 -3.00
C ALA A 319 -10.28 20.73 -3.11
N LEU A 320 -9.91 21.28 -4.28
CA LEU A 320 -9.81 22.72 -4.49
C LEU A 320 -11.11 23.38 -4.98
N THR A 321 -11.95 22.64 -5.70
CA THR A 321 -13.28 23.11 -6.12
C THR A 321 -14.17 23.35 -4.90
N GLN A 322 -14.90 24.47 -4.91
CA GLN A 322 -15.89 24.78 -3.88
C GLN A 322 -17.04 23.78 -3.92
#